data_AF-A0A941BME9-F1
#
_entry.id   AF-A0A941BME9-F1
#
_cell.length_a   1.000
_cell.length_b   1.000
_cell.length_c   1.000
_cell.angle_alpha   90.00
_cell.angle_beta   90.00
_cell.angle_gamma   90.00
#
_symmetry.space_group_name_H-M   'P 1'
#
loop_
_entity.id
_entity.type
_entity.pdbx_description
1 polymer ?
#
loop_
_entity_poly.entity_id
_entity_poly.type
_entity_poly.pdbx_seq_one_letter_code
_entity_poly.pdbx_strand_id
1 'polypeptide(L)'
;DYFSGAEGDDSLLGGAGNDTLQGGADADTLVGGVGNDSLDGGVGGDTYLMKAGDGVDTVSEYDSTPGNVDTVRFADLASTRLSALERRDNNLVLRFDSGEQVTISNQFYSEGTGFRIEQFAFSDGVSWDDAAIKARVITYGDANANNIRGYVDGSNRIYGLEGNDALYGAALADTLDGGVGNDTLWGYAGNDVMDGGEGADVMLGGDGNDTYVIDNLADSVTENVSAGVDSIWSWVSIGALGANIEEVRLQGTQALDATGNQLANFLVGNAASNRLTGGDGSDTLDGGSGADILIGGSGNDIFLVESLGDVVTELAGEGVDRIQSAVTILELAASVEELELLGSEAINGAGNELSNIILGNSAGNVLTGGAGADSLFGAAGNDTLSGGIGVDALAGGDGADVYQLDGDGDSVVELAAEGLDTVRSSSSVSALWANVENLTLTGARSIDGVGNELSNRINGSSGNNKLDGRAGNDTLLGGLGIDTYILGRGYGSDRFTDIDSTAGNTDILAFGSDIAAEQLWFRRSGNDLEISVIGTSDRALVTDWYLASANHLEKIRTLDGRTLLDTKVDNLVNAMAAFAPPPPGQLTLPPDYLAALSPVIASNWRG
;
A
#
# COMPACT_ATOMS: atom_id res chain seq x y z
N ASP A 1 63.57 32.74 -10.67
CA ASP A 1 63.88 33.89 -11.55
C ASP A 1 62.65 34.76 -11.75
N TYR A 2 62.78 35.92 -12.41
CA TYR A 2 61.66 36.83 -12.72
C TYR A 2 61.65 37.14 -14.22
N PHE A 3 60.50 36.93 -14.86
CA PHE A 3 60.27 37.14 -16.29
C PHE A 3 59.05 38.03 -16.50
N SER A 4 59.11 38.93 -17.50
CA SER A 4 58.01 39.83 -17.87
C SER A 4 57.92 39.97 -19.38
N GLY A 5 56.72 39.77 -19.95
CA GLY A 5 56.43 39.90 -21.39
C GLY A 5 56.17 41.34 -21.84
N ALA A 6 55.36 42.05 -21.05
CA ALA A 6 54.92 43.43 -21.25
C ALA A 6 53.74 43.60 -22.22
N GLU A 7 53.94 44.01 -23.47
CA GLU A 7 52.85 44.17 -24.46
C GLU A 7 53.02 43.15 -25.58
N GLY A 8 51.92 42.51 -25.99
CA GLY A 8 51.84 41.57 -27.11
C GLY A 8 51.86 40.11 -26.66
N ASP A 9 51.40 39.22 -27.54
CA ASP A 9 51.31 37.78 -27.25
C ASP A 9 52.70 37.16 -26.96
N ASP A 10 53.03 36.93 -25.69
CA ASP A 10 54.31 36.42 -25.23
C ASP A 10 54.28 34.92 -24.86
N SER A 11 55.47 34.31 -24.86
CA SER A 11 55.66 32.95 -24.33
C SER A 11 56.80 32.93 -23.33
N LEU A 12 56.46 32.70 -22.07
CA LEU A 12 57.37 32.74 -20.94
C LEU A 12 57.60 31.32 -20.40
N LEU A 13 58.88 30.99 -20.17
CA LEU A 13 59.32 29.70 -19.64
C LEU A 13 60.28 29.92 -18.48
N GLY A 14 59.87 29.55 -17.26
CA GLY A 14 60.66 29.67 -16.03
C GLY A 14 61.79 28.65 -15.96
N GLY A 15 61.45 27.38 -16.20
CA GLY A 15 62.39 26.28 -16.27
C GLY A 15 62.44 25.48 -14.98
N ALA A 16 63.47 25.67 -14.16
CA ALA A 16 63.62 24.94 -12.91
C ALA A 16 64.01 25.91 -11.78
N GLY A 17 63.46 25.68 -10.59
CA GLY A 17 63.54 26.62 -9.48
C GLY A 17 62.20 27.34 -9.30
N ASN A 18 62.12 28.21 -8.28
CA ASN A 18 60.90 28.97 -8.02
C ASN A 18 60.96 30.29 -8.80
N ASP A 19 60.07 30.42 -9.77
CA ASP A 19 60.03 31.48 -10.75
C ASP A 19 58.81 32.39 -10.58
N THR A 20 58.89 33.60 -11.10
CA THR A 20 57.78 34.56 -11.19
C THR A 20 57.67 35.04 -12.63
N LEU A 21 56.56 34.74 -13.27
CA LEU A 21 56.29 35.07 -14.67
C LEU A 21 55.11 36.04 -14.72
N GLN A 22 55.29 37.17 -15.42
CA GLN A 22 54.22 38.14 -15.69
C GLN A 22 54.05 38.30 -17.20
N GLY A 23 52.90 37.91 -17.75
CA GLY A 23 52.56 38.05 -19.16
C GLY A 23 52.51 39.52 -19.56
N GLY A 24 51.49 40.23 -19.08
CA GLY A 24 51.31 41.66 -19.28
C GLY A 24 49.99 41.95 -19.97
N ALA A 25 50.04 42.43 -21.20
CA ALA A 25 48.86 42.70 -22.02
C ALA A 25 48.87 41.85 -23.28
N ASP A 26 47.68 41.51 -23.77
CA ASP A 26 47.41 40.60 -24.88
C ASP A 26 47.55 39.11 -24.47
N ALA A 27 47.48 38.16 -25.40
CA ALA A 27 47.27 36.75 -25.06
C ALA A 27 48.61 36.00 -24.85
N ASP A 28 48.92 35.70 -23.60
CA ASP A 28 50.20 35.14 -23.18
C ASP A 28 50.16 33.63 -22.92
N THR A 29 51.32 32.97 -23.06
CA THR A 29 51.50 31.57 -22.64
C THR A 29 52.60 31.45 -21.59
N LEU A 30 52.22 31.09 -20.36
CA LEU A 30 53.12 30.99 -19.21
C LEU A 30 53.37 29.51 -18.86
N VAL A 31 54.64 29.16 -18.69
CA VAL A 31 55.09 27.82 -18.26
C VAL A 31 56.11 27.99 -17.13
N GLY A 32 55.70 27.69 -15.89
CA GLY A 32 56.59 27.75 -14.72
C GLY A 32 57.72 26.72 -14.86
N GLY A 33 57.36 25.45 -14.91
CA GLY A 33 58.28 24.33 -14.99
C GLY A 33 58.44 23.68 -13.62
N VAL A 34 59.62 23.12 -13.33
CA VAL A 34 59.82 22.40 -12.05
C VAL A 34 60.17 23.38 -10.94
N GLY A 35 59.30 23.53 -9.96
CA GLY A 35 59.45 24.46 -8.86
C GLY A 35 58.13 24.80 -8.21
N ASN A 36 58.12 25.83 -7.36
CA ASN A 36 56.89 26.45 -6.91
C ASN A 36 56.85 27.85 -7.51
N ASP A 37 56.06 28.00 -8.57
CA ASP A 37 56.08 29.17 -9.43
C ASP A 37 54.88 30.09 -9.19
N SER A 38 55.06 31.38 -9.51
CA SER A 38 54.01 32.39 -9.50
C SER A 38 53.78 32.89 -10.92
N LEU A 39 52.60 32.61 -11.48
CA LEU A 39 52.22 32.92 -12.85
C LEU A 39 51.09 33.95 -12.84
N ASP A 40 51.31 35.07 -13.53
CA ASP A 40 50.39 36.21 -13.62
C ASP A 40 50.23 36.57 -15.09
N GLY A 41 49.09 36.24 -15.69
CA GLY A 41 48.81 36.45 -17.11
C GLY A 41 48.66 37.93 -17.42
N GLY A 42 47.80 38.61 -16.67
CA GLY A 42 47.59 40.04 -16.78
C GLY A 42 46.27 40.34 -17.47
N VAL A 43 46.30 41.09 -18.56
CA VAL A 43 45.10 41.42 -19.36
C VAL A 43 45.20 40.72 -20.70
N GLY A 44 44.29 39.80 -20.99
CA GLY A 44 44.48 38.93 -22.14
C GLY A 44 43.60 37.70 -22.04
N GLY A 45 43.64 36.84 -23.06
CA GLY A 45 43.14 35.47 -22.93
C GLY A 45 44.33 34.54 -22.80
N ASP A 46 44.78 34.35 -21.56
CA ASP A 46 46.07 33.78 -21.24
C ASP A 46 46.01 32.26 -21.09
N THR A 47 47.15 31.59 -21.32
CA THR A 47 47.29 30.14 -21.19
C THR A 47 48.40 29.76 -20.22
N TYR A 48 48.02 29.12 -19.12
CA TYR A 48 48.95 28.56 -18.14
C TYR A 48 49.16 27.07 -18.42
N LEU A 49 50.37 26.67 -18.77
CA LEU A 49 50.68 25.28 -19.06
C LEU A 49 51.22 24.57 -17.82
N MET A 50 50.51 23.53 -17.39
CA MET A 50 50.86 22.74 -16.20
C MET A 50 51.16 21.28 -16.59
N LYS A 51 52.12 20.65 -15.93
CA LYS A 51 52.48 19.23 -16.08
C LYS A 51 52.60 18.53 -14.75
N ALA A 52 52.61 17.20 -14.80
CA ALA A 52 52.85 16.37 -13.64
C ALA A 52 54.27 16.56 -13.09
N GLY A 53 54.38 17.05 -11.85
CA GLY A 53 55.65 17.20 -11.15
C GLY A 53 56.32 18.55 -11.39
N ASP A 54 55.55 19.53 -11.86
CA ASP A 54 55.95 20.93 -11.91
C ASP A 54 56.07 21.45 -10.46
N GLY A 55 55.05 21.22 -9.61
CA GLY A 55 55.19 21.35 -8.16
C GLY A 55 53.95 21.92 -7.48
N VAL A 56 54.12 23.08 -6.84
CA VAL A 56 53.02 23.82 -6.21
C VAL A 56 53.01 25.23 -6.77
N ASP A 57 52.23 25.41 -7.83
CA ASP A 57 52.18 26.65 -8.58
C ASP A 57 51.00 27.51 -8.17
N THR A 58 51.18 28.83 -8.27
CA THR A 58 50.14 29.83 -8.04
C THR A 58 49.88 30.59 -9.33
N VAL A 59 48.65 30.52 -9.81
CA VAL A 59 48.14 31.34 -10.92
C VAL A 59 47.38 32.51 -10.34
N SER A 60 47.59 33.71 -10.87
CA SER A 60 46.84 34.90 -10.52
C SER A 60 46.33 35.55 -11.80
N GLU A 61 45.05 35.92 -11.79
CA GLU A 61 44.43 36.63 -12.90
C GLU A 61 43.96 38.03 -12.49
N TYR A 62 43.96 38.95 -13.45
CA TYR A 62 43.33 40.24 -13.28
C TYR A 62 42.77 40.82 -14.59
N ASP A 63 41.82 40.11 -15.20
CA ASP A 63 41.09 40.62 -16.35
C ASP A 63 39.57 40.49 -16.20
N SER A 64 38.87 41.60 -16.42
CA SER A 64 37.40 41.69 -16.42
C SER A 64 36.83 41.96 -17.82
N THR A 65 37.68 41.92 -18.85
CA THR A 65 37.32 42.22 -20.23
C THR A 65 36.48 41.08 -20.82
N PRO A 66 35.22 41.35 -21.23
CA PRO A 66 34.36 40.29 -21.76
C PRO A 66 34.90 39.67 -23.05
N GLY A 67 34.97 38.34 -23.09
CA GLY A 67 35.37 37.57 -24.27
C GLY A 67 36.82 37.10 -24.24
N ASN A 68 37.62 37.61 -23.30
CA ASN A 68 38.89 37.00 -22.93
C ASN A 68 38.59 35.73 -22.12
N VAL A 69 39.36 34.67 -22.39
CA VAL A 69 39.17 33.33 -21.82
C VAL A 69 40.51 32.84 -21.34
N ASP A 70 40.72 32.91 -20.04
CA ASP A 70 41.94 32.43 -19.42
C ASP A 70 41.84 30.92 -19.21
N THR A 71 42.91 30.22 -19.57
CA THR A 71 42.92 28.76 -19.66
C THR A 71 44.09 28.18 -18.88
N VAL A 72 43.81 27.39 -17.84
CA VAL A 72 44.82 26.47 -17.30
C VAL A 72 44.77 25.17 -18.11
N ARG A 73 45.84 24.90 -18.84
CA ARG A 73 45.99 23.73 -19.69
C ARG A 73 46.95 22.72 -19.08
N PHE A 74 46.39 21.58 -18.69
CA PHE A 74 47.12 20.44 -18.17
C PHE A 74 47.61 19.54 -19.30
N ALA A 75 48.91 19.56 -19.59
CA ALA A 75 49.46 18.91 -20.79
C ALA A 75 49.53 17.37 -20.67
N ASP A 76 49.75 16.84 -19.47
CA ASP A 76 49.88 15.40 -19.18
C ASP A 76 49.13 14.95 -17.91
N LEU A 77 48.24 15.81 -17.38
CA LEU A 77 47.33 15.49 -16.30
C LEU A 77 45.90 15.36 -16.84
N ALA A 78 45.36 14.15 -16.75
CA ALA A 78 43.98 13.86 -17.13
C ALA A 78 43.01 14.32 -16.04
N SER A 79 41.78 14.67 -16.41
CA SER A 79 40.73 15.10 -15.45
C SER A 79 40.46 14.04 -14.38
N THR A 80 40.59 12.76 -14.76
CA THR A 80 40.43 11.59 -13.88
C THR A 80 41.52 11.42 -12.81
N ARG A 81 42.61 12.20 -12.89
CA ARG A 81 43.71 12.16 -11.90
C ARG A 81 43.59 13.25 -10.83
N LEU A 82 42.58 14.11 -10.93
CA LEU A 82 42.30 15.11 -9.90
C LEU A 82 41.86 14.39 -8.62
N SER A 83 42.61 14.61 -7.53
CA SER A 83 42.29 14.07 -6.21
C SER A 83 41.47 15.04 -5.36
N ALA A 84 41.55 16.34 -5.65
CA ALA A 84 40.76 17.36 -4.96
C ALA A 84 40.57 18.62 -5.82
N LEU A 85 39.39 19.25 -5.69
CA LEU A 85 39.05 20.56 -6.20
C LEU A 85 38.38 21.36 -5.08
N GLU A 86 39.15 22.23 -4.43
CA GLU A 86 38.74 22.83 -3.16
C GLU A 86 38.74 24.35 -3.21
N ARG A 87 37.72 24.97 -2.64
CA ARG A 87 37.76 26.38 -2.27
C ARG A 87 38.31 26.51 -0.86
N ARG A 88 39.36 27.33 -0.73
CA ARG A 88 39.96 27.75 0.54
C ARG A 88 40.02 29.27 0.52
N ASP A 89 39.26 29.92 1.40
CA ASP A 89 39.01 31.37 1.33
C ASP A 89 38.47 31.80 -0.06
N ASN A 90 39.20 32.66 -0.76
CA ASN A 90 38.89 33.10 -2.13
C ASN A 90 39.68 32.32 -3.20
N ASN A 91 40.52 31.37 -2.82
CA ASN A 91 41.38 30.63 -3.73
C ASN A 91 40.75 29.31 -4.14
N LEU A 92 41.04 28.87 -5.37
CA LEU A 92 40.73 27.54 -5.86
C LEU A 92 42.00 26.70 -5.86
N VAL A 93 41.97 25.56 -5.20
CA VAL A 93 43.11 24.63 -5.08
C VAL A 93 42.77 23.34 -5.81
N LEU A 94 43.57 23.03 -6.84
CA LEU A 94 43.54 21.76 -7.56
C LEU A 94 44.67 20.89 -7.05
N ARG A 95 44.39 19.61 -6.77
CA ARG A 95 45.41 18.61 -6.40
C ARG A 95 45.26 17.38 -7.29
N PHE A 96 46.37 16.84 -7.75
CA PHE A 96 46.40 15.60 -8.52
C PHE A 96 47.08 14.46 -7.76
N ASP A 97 46.77 13.22 -8.14
CA ASP A 97 47.37 12.01 -7.56
C ASP A 97 48.91 11.91 -7.70
N SER A 98 49.52 12.70 -8.61
CA SER A 98 50.97 12.84 -8.75
C SER A 98 51.61 13.65 -7.63
N GLY A 99 50.83 14.38 -6.83
CA GLY A 99 51.31 15.42 -5.93
C GLY A 99 51.42 16.81 -6.55
N GLU A 100 51.01 16.97 -7.81
CA GLU A 100 50.91 18.29 -8.46
C GLU A 100 49.80 19.11 -7.79
N GLN A 101 50.06 20.40 -7.54
CA GLN A 101 49.07 21.33 -7.01
C GLN A 101 49.09 22.65 -7.76
N VAL A 102 47.92 23.10 -8.19
CA VAL A 102 47.74 24.43 -8.76
C VAL A 102 46.78 25.23 -7.89
N THR A 103 47.19 26.43 -7.50
CA THR A 103 46.37 27.36 -6.73
C THR A 103 46.00 28.54 -7.60
N ILE A 104 44.71 28.75 -7.86
CA ILE A 104 44.21 29.94 -8.54
C ILE A 104 43.84 30.97 -7.47
N SER A 105 44.59 32.06 -7.45
CA SER A 105 44.42 33.14 -6.47
C SER A 105 43.13 33.90 -6.73
N ASN A 106 42.35 34.15 -5.69
CA ASN A 106 41.15 34.99 -5.73
C ASN A 106 40.08 34.56 -6.76
N GLN A 107 40.07 33.31 -7.22
CA GLN A 107 39.04 32.75 -8.11
C GLN A 107 37.62 33.14 -7.70
N PHE A 108 37.35 33.22 -6.39
CA PHE A 108 36.03 33.47 -5.82
C PHE A 108 35.85 34.87 -5.22
N TYR A 109 36.85 35.74 -5.32
CA TYR A 109 36.73 37.11 -4.84
C TYR A 109 35.73 37.91 -5.69
N SER A 110 34.91 38.73 -5.04
CA SER A 110 33.91 39.60 -5.71
C SER A 110 33.04 38.83 -6.73
N GLU A 111 32.51 37.67 -6.32
CA GLU A 111 31.66 36.79 -7.16
C GLU A 111 32.37 36.27 -8.42
N GLY A 112 33.70 36.18 -8.41
CA GLY A 112 34.48 35.72 -9.57
C GLY A 112 34.50 36.72 -10.72
N THR A 113 34.35 38.02 -10.42
CA THR A 113 34.50 39.08 -11.42
C THR A 113 35.95 39.57 -11.46
N GLY A 114 36.66 39.22 -12.54
CA GLY A 114 37.96 39.80 -12.85
C GLY A 114 39.20 39.05 -12.33
N PHE A 115 39.05 37.94 -11.61
CA PHE A 115 40.18 37.18 -11.02
C PHE A 115 40.09 35.68 -11.30
N ARG A 116 39.15 35.27 -12.15
CA ARG A 116 38.81 33.85 -12.33
C ARG A 116 39.52 33.31 -13.56
N ILE A 117 39.79 32.00 -13.54
CA ILE A 117 40.04 31.22 -14.74
C ILE A 117 38.69 30.75 -15.31
N GLU A 118 38.44 31.03 -16.58
CA GLU A 118 37.23 30.59 -17.30
C GLU A 118 37.25 29.13 -17.70
N GLN A 119 38.44 28.58 -17.98
CA GLN A 119 38.56 27.24 -18.57
C GLN A 119 39.70 26.41 -17.98
N PHE A 120 39.40 25.15 -17.69
CA PHE A 120 40.41 24.11 -17.50
C PHE A 120 40.38 23.13 -18.66
N ALA A 121 41.54 22.86 -19.25
CA ALA A 121 41.71 21.91 -20.35
C ALA A 121 42.66 20.78 -19.93
N PHE A 122 42.18 19.53 -19.96
CA PHE A 122 42.90 18.36 -19.48
C PHE A 122 43.48 17.50 -20.60
N SER A 123 44.49 16.68 -20.28
CA SER A 123 45.22 15.87 -21.27
C SER A 123 44.40 14.73 -21.89
N ASP A 124 43.27 14.36 -21.27
CA ASP A 124 42.30 13.38 -21.77
C ASP A 124 41.27 13.98 -22.74
N GLY A 125 41.41 15.27 -23.07
CA GLY A 125 40.51 16.00 -23.98
C GLY A 125 39.24 16.54 -23.29
N VAL A 126 39.12 16.38 -21.97
CA VAL A 126 38.05 17.01 -21.18
C VAL A 126 38.36 18.49 -20.99
N SER A 127 37.33 19.32 -21.10
CA SER A 127 37.39 20.74 -20.74
C SER A 127 36.28 21.10 -19.76
N TRP A 128 36.59 21.88 -18.74
CA TRP A 128 35.61 22.45 -17.83
C TRP A 128 35.54 23.95 -18.04
N ASP A 129 34.32 24.47 -18.16
CA ASP A 129 34.01 25.89 -18.07
C ASP A 129 33.74 26.29 -16.62
N ASP A 130 33.50 27.58 -16.37
CA ASP A 130 33.17 28.12 -15.04
C ASP A 130 32.05 27.33 -14.32
N ALA A 131 30.96 27.04 -15.04
CA ALA A 131 29.84 26.28 -14.48
C ALA A 131 30.25 24.86 -14.08
N ALA A 132 31.01 24.17 -14.93
CA ALA A 132 31.52 22.83 -14.63
C ALA A 132 32.56 22.83 -13.50
N ILE A 133 33.34 23.90 -13.35
CA ILE A 133 34.26 24.08 -12.22
C ILE A 133 33.43 24.21 -10.94
N LYS A 134 32.54 25.21 -10.84
CA LYS A 134 31.70 25.47 -9.65
C LYS A 134 30.96 24.23 -9.17
N ALA A 135 30.34 23.48 -10.08
CA ALA A 135 29.60 22.26 -9.75
C ALA A 135 30.45 21.13 -9.14
N ARG A 136 31.78 21.23 -9.18
CA ARG A 136 32.72 20.24 -8.63
C ARG A 136 33.49 20.74 -7.41
N VAL A 137 33.45 22.04 -7.13
CA VAL A 137 34.21 22.61 -6.00
C VAL A 137 33.59 22.17 -4.69
N ILE A 138 34.44 21.74 -3.77
CA ILE A 138 34.07 21.60 -2.36
C ILE A 138 34.66 22.78 -1.60
N THR A 139 33.82 23.48 -0.85
CA THR A 139 34.24 24.62 -0.03
C THR A 139 34.46 24.14 1.40
N TYR A 140 35.63 24.47 1.94
CA TYR A 140 35.98 24.16 3.32
C TYR A 140 36.32 25.42 4.08
N GLY A 141 35.84 25.49 5.31
CA GLY A 141 36.32 26.39 6.35
C GLY A 141 37.70 26.00 6.90
N ASP A 142 37.96 26.49 8.10
CA ASP A 142 39.14 26.20 8.90
C ASP A 142 38.74 25.86 10.35
N ALA A 143 39.64 26.05 11.32
CA ALA A 143 39.34 25.75 12.72
C ALA A 143 38.76 26.94 13.51
N ASN A 144 38.41 28.02 12.82
CA ASN A 144 37.87 29.25 13.40
C ASN A 144 36.44 29.47 12.91
N ALA A 145 35.72 30.35 13.62
CA ALA A 145 34.43 30.86 13.14
C ALA A 145 34.55 31.50 11.75
N ASN A 146 33.88 30.90 10.77
CA ASN A 146 33.88 31.28 9.37
C ASN A 146 32.55 31.89 8.94
N ASN A 147 32.59 32.69 7.87
CA ASN A 147 31.39 33.19 7.19
C ASN A 147 31.52 32.84 5.71
N ILE A 148 30.89 31.74 5.31
CA ILE A 148 31.11 31.13 4.00
C ILE A 148 29.84 31.24 3.16
N ARG A 149 29.94 31.95 2.04
CA ARG A 149 28.86 32.10 1.07
C ARG A 149 29.10 31.26 -0.17
N GLY A 150 28.13 30.42 -0.49
CA GLY A 150 28.03 29.66 -1.72
C GLY A 150 27.79 30.52 -2.95
N TYR A 151 27.83 29.87 -4.10
CA TYR A 151 27.57 30.44 -5.41
C TYR A 151 26.07 30.68 -5.58
N VAL A 152 25.70 31.87 -6.05
CA VAL A 152 24.29 32.19 -6.34
C VAL A 152 23.73 31.42 -7.54
N ASP A 153 24.60 30.87 -8.39
CA ASP A 153 24.26 30.25 -9.68
C ASP A 153 24.69 28.78 -9.79
N GLY A 154 25.07 28.14 -8.67
CA GLY A 154 25.52 26.74 -8.63
C GLY A 154 25.11 26.06 -7.33
N SER A 155 24.98 24.73 -7.36
CA SER A 155 24.87 23.92 -6.15
C SER A 155 26.19 23.93 -5.37
N ASN A 156 26.08 23.99 -4.05
CA ASN A 156 27.18 24.20 -3.13
C ASN A 156 27.40 22.98 -2.24
N ARG A 157 28.67 22.77 -1.89
CA ARG A 157 29.10 21.76 -0.91
C ARG A 157 30.02 22.46 0.07
N ILE A 158 29.50 22.83 1.22
CA ILE A 158 30.17 23.71 2.19
C ILE A 158 30.32 22.95 3.51
N TYR A 159 31.56 22.89 4.00
CA TYR A 159 31.92 22.26 5.26
C TYR A 159 32.60 23.30 6.16
N GLY A 160 32.00 23.65 7.30
CA GLY A 160 32.51 24.62 8.27
C GLY A 160 33.77 24.12 8.99
N LEU A 161 33.74 22.86 9.44
CA LEU A 161 34.79 22.14 10.17
C LEU A 161 34.78 22.39 11.67
N GLU A 162 35.68 23.19 12.23
CA GLU A 162 35.63 23.55 13.66
C GLU A 162 35.36 25.04 13.78
N GLY A 163 34.53 25.46 14.73
CA GLY A 163 34.23 26.88 14.92
C GLY A 163 32.74 27.09 15.12
N ASN A 164 32.35 28.36 15.18
CA ASN A 164 30.93 28.72 15.14
C ASN A 164 30.70 29.42 13.81
N ASP A 165 30.27 28.66 12.82
CA ASP A 165 30.28 29.01 11.43
C ASP A 165 28.93 29.55 10.96
N ALA A 166 28.98 30.46 9.99
CA ALA A 166 27.82 30.96 9.28
C ALA A 166 27.92 30.51 7.82
N LEU A 167 27.10 29.53 7.43
CA LEU A 167 27.12 28.91 6.10
C LEU A 167 25.89 29.31 5.30
N TYR A 168 26.09 29.69 4.03
CA TYR A 168 25.02 30.16 3.14
C TYR A 168 25.06 29.38 1.83
N GLY A 169 24.02 28.59 1.54
CA GLY A 169 23.84 27.79 0.33
C GLY A 169 23.64 28.66 -0.91
N ALA A 170 22.41 29.13 -1.12
CA ALA A 170 21.88 30.03 -2.17
C ALA A 170 20.65 29.43 -2.86
N ALA A 171 20.55 29.47 -4.20
CA ALA A 171 19.27 29.27 -4.89
C ALA A 171 19.06 27.88 -5.48
N LEU A 172 20.00 26.96 -5.27
CA LEU A 172 19.98 25.61 -5.83
C LEU A 172 20.18 24.59 -4.72
N ALA A 173 19.95 23.30 -5.00
CA ALA A 173 20.15 22.25 -4.02
C ALA A 173 21.60 22.22 -3.51
N ASP A 174 21.76 22.51 -2.22
CA ASP A 174 23.02 22.68 -1.53
C ASP A 174 23.23 21.59 -0.48
N THR A 175 24.49 21.38 -0.09
CA THR A 175 24.88 20.54 1.04
C THR A 175 25.73 21.36 1.99
N LEU A 176 25.23 21.58 3.19
CA LEU A 176 25.85 22.37 4.24
C LEU A 176 26.12 21.49 5.45
N ASP A 177 27.36 21.52 5.94
CA ASP A 177 27.83 20.76 7.11
C ASP A 177 28.56 21.76 8.02
N GLY A 178 28.01 22.03 9.20
CA GLY A 178 28.59 22.94 10.20
C GLY A 178 29.87 22.36 10.78
N GLY A 179 29.77 21.18 11.37
CA GLY A 179 30.89 20.42 11.89
C GLY A 179 30.89 20.46 13.41
N VAL A 180 31.93 21.03 14.03
CA VAL A 180 32.05 21.13 15.49
C VAL A 180 31.89 22.57 15.92
N GLY A 181 30.91 22.82 16.79
CA GLY A 181 30.67 24.11 17.44
C GLY A 181 29.22 24.51 17.29
N ASN A 182 28.88 25.79 17.51
CA ASN A 182 27.49 26.24 17.36
C ASN A 182 27.35 27.04 16.06
N ASP A 183 26.80 26.39 15.06
CA ASP A 183 26.77 26.86 13.69
C ASP A 183 25.40 27.44 13.31
N THR A 184 25.38 28.20 12.22
CA THR A 184 24.15 28.69 11.61
C THR A 184 24.19 28.49 10.10
N LEU A 185 23.25 27.70 9.60
CA LEU A 185 23.17 27.27 8.21
C LEU A 185 21.91 27.88 7.57
N TRP A 186 22.09 28.49 6.40
CA TRP A 186 21.01 29.01 5.55
C TRP A 186 21.05 28.32 4.18
N GLY A 187 20.07 27.47 3.89
CA GLY A 187 19.87 26.87 2.57
C GLY A 187 19.49 27.92 1.52
N TYR A 188 18.46 28.70 1.86
CA TYR A 188 17.73 29.67 1.04
C TYR A 188 16.69 29.07 0.09
N ALA A 189 17.05 28.68 -1.12
CA ALA A 189 16.11 28.08 -2.05
C ALA A 189 16.76 26.89 -2.75
N GLY A 190 15.97 25.89 -3.09
CA GLY A 190 16.50 24.60 -3.51
C GLY A 190 16.16 23.53 -2.49
N ASN A 191 16.49 22.28 -2.81
CA ASN A 191 16.27 21.18 -1.90
C ASN A 191 17.60 20.90 -1.20
N ASP A 192 17.78 21.45 -0.01
CA ASP A 192 19.04 21.53 0.69
C ASP A 192 19.19 20.40 1.71
N VAL A 193 20.42 19.95 1.90
CA VAL A 193 20.78 19.03 2.99
C VAL A 193 21.65 19.79 3.97
N MET A 194 21.18 19.90 5.21
CA MET A 194 21.87 20.61 6.28
C MET A 194 22.16 19.68 7.44
N ASP A 195 23.42 19.64 7.84
CA ASP A 195 23.92 18.95 9.03
C ASP A 195 24.63 19.96 9.91
N GLY A 196 24.11 20.21 11.12
CA GLY A 196 24.76 21.08 12.10
C GLY A 196 26.05 20.46 12.64
N GLY A 197 26.07 19.14 12.78
CA GLY A 197 27.13 18.40 13.46
C GLY A 197 27.09 18.55 14.98
N GLU A 198 28.26 18.47 15.63
CA GLU A 198 28.35 18.57 17.08
C GLU A 198 28.11 20.00 17.55
N GLY A 199 26.92 20.29 18.08
CA GLY A 199 26.64 21.69 18.40
C GLY A 199 25.34 21.97 19.08
N ALA A 200 25.05 23.26 19.21
CA ALA A 200 23.68 23.73 19.35
C ALA A 200 23.42 24.62 18.14
N ASP A 201 22.94 24.00 17.06
CA ASP A 201 22.98 24.60 15.73
C ASP A 201 21.64 25.20 15.32
N VAL A 202 21.70 26.14 14.38
CA VAL A 202 20.50 26.78 13.82
C VAL A 202 20.48 26.55 12.32
N MET A 203 19.46 25.83 11.85
CA MET A 203 19.31 25.49 10.43
C MET A 203 18.04 26.13 9.88
N LEU A 204 18.17 26.84 8.76
CA LEU A 204 17.08 27.50 8.04
C LEU A 204 17.14 27.10 6.56
N GLY A 205 16.20 26.29 6.10
CA GLY A 205 16.16 25.74 4.75
C GLY A 205 15.62 26.74 3.76
N GLY A 206 14.39 27.20 3.96
CA GLY A 206 13.78 28.19 3.08
C GLY A 206 12.95 27.54 1.99
N ASP A 207 12.98 28.06 0.76
CA ASP A 207 12.09 27.59 -0.31
C ASP A 207 12.62 26.28 -0.93
N GLY A 208 11.97 25.16 -0.66
CA GLY A 208 12.22 23.88 -1.31
C GLY A 208 11.93 22.74 -0.35
N ASN A 209 12.27 21.51 -0.76
CA ASN A 209 12.13 20.35 0.10
C ASN A 209 13.48 20.08 0.77
N ASP A 210 13.63 20.54 2.00
CA ASP A 210 14.89 20.53 2.72
C ASP A 210 14.99 19.32 3.65
N THR A 211 16.23 18.91 3.95
CA THR A 211 16.54 17.82 4.86
C THR A 211 17.51 18.29 5.94
N TYR A 212 17.09 18.10 7.18
CA TYR A 212 17.82 18.48 8.39
C TYR A 212 18.34 17.24 9.11
N VAL A 213 19.63 17.18 9.35
CA VAL A 213 20.24 16.16 10.21
C VAL A 213 20.27 16.69 11.63
N ILE A 214 19.66 15.95 12.56
CA ILE A 214 19.61 16.33 13.99
C ILE A 214 20.28 15.22 14.80
N ASP A 215 21.43 15.53 15.38
CA ASP A 215 22.15 14.64 16.29
C ASP A 215 22.24 15.20 17.72
N ASN A 216 21.81 16.46 17.92
CA ASN A 216 21.80 17.14 19.20
C ASN A 216 20.42 17.73 19.50
N LEU A 217 19.94 17.55 20.74
CA LEU A 217 18.65 18.09 21.19
C LEU A 217 18.63 19.63 21.30
N ALA A 218 19.78 20.28 21.23
CA ALA A 218 19.90 21.72 21.25
C ALA A 218 19.76 22.36 19.87
N ASP A 219 19.71 21.56 18.80
CA ASP A 219 19.54 22.03 17.44
C ASP A 219 18.15 22.63 17.21
N SER A 220 18.10 23.67 16.39
CA SER A 220 16.91 24.42 16.08
C SER A 220 16.72 24.52 14.57
N VAL A 221 15.63 23.93 14.09
CA VAL A 221 15.18 24.06 12.71
C VAL A 221 14.12 25.15 12.62
N THR A 222 14.19 26.00 11.59
CA THR A 222 13.18 27.01 11.30
C THR A 222 12.77 26.94 9.84
N GLU A 223 11.48 26.65 9.62
CA GLU A 223 10.89 26.61 8.29
C GLU A 223 9.80 27.66 8.06
N ASN A 224 9.67 28.05 6.79
CA ASN A 224 8.67 29.02 6.35
C ASN A 224 7.37 28.33 5.96
N VAL A 225 6.26 29.07 6.02
CA VAL A 225 4.95 28.53 5.61
C VAL A 225 4.96 28.29 4.09
N SER A 226 4.57 27.09 3.67
CA SER A 226 4.47 26.70 2.25
C SER A 226 5.79 26.75 1.48
N ALA A 227 6.89 26.44 2.15
CA ALA A 227 8.23 26.47 1.57
C ALA A 227 8.59 25.14 0.87
N GLY A 228 8.04 24.02 1.31
CA GLY A 228 8.08 22.75 0.59
C GLY A 228 7.53 21.62 1.44
N VAL A 229 8.11 20.44 1.30
CA VAL A 229 7.91 19.29 2.20
C VAL A 229 9.26 18.97 2.83
N ASP A 230 9.38 19.27 4.12
CA ASP A 230 10.65 19.31 4.81
C ASP A 230 10.82 18.13 5.77
N SER A 231 12.04 17.61 5.82
CA SER A 231 12.37 16.34 6.46
C SER A 231 13.41 16.51 7.57
N ILE A 232 13.18 15.86 8.71
CA ILE A 232 14.19 15.67 9.75
C ILE A 232 14.71 14.22 9.72
N TRP A 233 16.03 14.05 9.66
CA TRP A 233 16.70 12.77 9.93
C TRP A 233 17.35 12.86 11.31
N SER A 234 16.81 12.14 12.29
CA SER A 234 17.20 12.32 13.69
C SER A 234 17.91 11.11 14.29
N TRP A 235 19.04 11.35 14.94
CA TRP A 235 19.75 10.38 15.79
C TRP A 235 19.41 10.52 17.28
N VAL A 236 18.50 11.45 17.62
CA VAL A 236 17.97 11.69 18.97
C VAL A 236 16.44 11.70 18.98
N SER A 237 15.80 11.61 20.14
CA SER A 237 14.34 11.70 20.23
C SER A 237 13.86 13.13 19.98
N ILE A 238 12.84 13.30 19.14
CA ILE A 238 12.23 14.59 18.84
C ILE A 238 10.96 14.77 19.67
N GLY A 239 10.97 15.74 20.59
CA GLY A 239 9.85 15.95 21.50
C GLY A 239 8.58 16.46 20.81
N ALA A 240 8.73 17.37 19.84
CA ALA A 240 7.69 17.89 18.94
C ALA A 240 8.37 18.50 17.72
N LEU A 241 7.83 18.29 16.52
CA LEU A 241 8.33 18.94 15.32
C LEU A 241 8.12 20.46 15.40
N GLY A 242 9.08 21.20 14.84
CA GLY A 242 8.91 22.63 14.58
C GLY A 242 7.73 22.87 13.62
N ALA A 243 7.19 24.09 13.59
CA ALA A 243 6.15 24.44 12.63
C ALA A 243 6.67 24.30 11.19
N ASN A 244 5.79 23.90 10.26
CA ASN A 244 6.11 23.72 8.84
C ASN A 244 7.16 22.62 8.58
N ILE A 245 7.28 21.64 9.47
CA ILE A 245 8.01 20.40 9.20
C ILE A 245 6.99 19.29 9.02
N GLU A 246 7.07 18.58 7.91
CA GLU A 246 6.11 17.56 7.53
C GLU A 246 6.62 16.14 7.83
N GLU A 247 7.93 15.89 7.75
CA GLU A 247 8.48 14.53 7.85
C GLU A 247 9.56 14.39 8.92
N VAL A 248 9.56 13.26 9.62
CA VAL A 248 10.67 12.82 10.48
C VAL A 248 10.98 11.34 10.26
N ARG A 249 12.28 11.04 10.16
CA ARG A 249 12.82 9.69 10.10
C ARG A 249 13.83 9.49 11.23
N LEU A 250 13.52 8.59 12.15
CA LEU A 250 14.42 8.20 13.24
C LEU A 250 15.52 7.28 12.69
N GLN A 251 16.76 7.54 13.08
CA GLN A 251 17.94 6.85 12.58
C GLN A 251 18.60 6.00 13.67
N GLY A 252 19.60 5.22 13.29
CA GLY A 252 20.38 4.39 14.21
C GLY A 252 19.62 3.18 14.74
N THR A 253 20.08 2.66 15.89
CA THR A 253 19.58 1.40 16.48
C THR A 253 19.05 1.57 17.90
N GLN A 254 18.98 2.81 18.40
CA GLN A 254 18.48 3.11 19.74
C GLN A 254 16.96 3.31 19.69
N ALA A 255 16.28 3.03 20.79
CA ALA A 255 14.87 3.41 20.95
C ALA A 255 14.79 4.94 21.02
N LEU A 256 14.28 5.54 19.95
CA LEU A 256 14.04 6.98 19.81
C LEU A 256 12.54 7.23 19.70
N ASP A 257 12.10 8.43 20.05
CA ASP A 257 10.69 8.82 20.00
C ASP A 257 10.54 10.07 19.12
N ALA A 258 9.37 10.25 18.52
CA ALA A 258 9.03 11.45 17.76
C ALA A 258 7.59 11.88 18.02
N THR A 259 7.36 13.18 18.13
CA THR A 259 6.02 13.78 18.08
C THR A 259 5.94 14.74 16.90
N GLY A 260 4.88 14.68 16.10
CA GLY A 260 4.58 15.63 15.03
C GLY A 260 4.12 16.99 15.56
N ASN A 261 3.39 17.71 14.71
CA ASN A 261 2.89 19.06 14.97
C ASN A 261 1.38 19.17 14.64
N GLN A 262 0.95 20.21 13.92
CA GLN A 262 -0.46 20.43 13.56
C GLN A 262 -0.76 20.14 12.08
N LEU A 263 0.24 19.66 11.35
CA LEU A 263 0.19 19.35 9.93
C LEU A 263 -0.06 17.85 9.75
N ALA A 264 -0.40 17.44 8.53
CA ALA A 264 -0.35 16.03 8.16
C ALA A 264 1.11 15.58 8.10
N ASN A 265 1.60 14.95 9.17
CA ASN A 265 2.96 14.52 9.34
C ASN A 265 3.20 13.07 8.90
N PHE A 266 4.40 12.80 8.40
CA PHE A 266 4.90 11.46 8.10
C PHE A 266 6.01 11.09 9.09
N LEU A 267 5.74 10.17 10.00
CA LEU A 267 6.64 9.75 11.08
C LEU A 267 7.13 8.34 10.81
N VAL A 268 8.45 8.17 10.66
CA VAL A 268 9.09 6.85 10.48
C VAL A 268 10.04 6.55 11.63
N GLY A 269 9.81 5.43 12.30
CA GLY A 269 10.65 4.83 13.30
C GLY A 269 11.91 4.16 12.73
N ASN A 270 12.75 3.67 13.62
CA ASN A 270 13.85 2.79 13.27
C ASN A 270 13.51 1.34 13.68
N ALA A 271 14.46 0.42 13.63
CA ALA A 271 14.17 -0.99 13.96
C ALA A 271 14.00 -1.28 15.48
N ALA A 272 14.12 -0.27 16.35
CA ALA A 272 13.93 -0.40 17.80
C ALA A 272 12.49 -0.07 18.19
N SER A 273 12.10 -0.35 19.44
CA SER A 273 10.81 0.07 19.97
C SER A 273 10.75 1.60 20.11
N ASN A 274 10.00 2.25 19.23
CA ASN A 274 9.76 3.68 19.19
C ASN A 274 8.38 4.05 19.74
N ARG A 275 8.25 5.27 20.26
CA ARG A 275 6.96 5.92 20.44
C ARG A 275 6.81 7.05 19.42
N LEU A 276 5.82 6.93 18.55
CA LEU A 276 5.45 7.92 17.55
C LEU A 276 4.10 8.55 17.94
N THR A 277 4.01 9.87 17.90
CA THR A 277 2.77 10.62 18.18
C THR A 277 2.52 11.64 17.09
N GLY A 278 1.44 11.51 16.32
CA GLY A 278 1.12 12.38 15.18
C GLY A 278 0.86 13.82 15.60
N GLY A 279 -0.17 14.06 16.41
CA GLY A 279 -0.51 15.40 16.90
C GLY A 279 -1.90 15.82 16.45
N ASP A 280 -2.01 17.03 15.89
CA ASP A 280 -3.19 17.37 15.07
C ASP A 280 -2.76 17.18 13.61
N GLY A 281 -3.68 16.80 12.72
CA GLY A 281 -3.33 16.53 11.33
C GLY A 281 -3.84 15.17 10.89
N SER A 282 -3.67 14.83 9.61
CA SER A 282 -3.94 13.47 9.13
C SER A 282 -2.59 12.82 8.88
N ASP A 283 -2.09 12.19 9.93
CA ASP A 283 -0.73 11.72 10.07
C ASP A 283 -0.57 10.30 9.53
N THR A 284 0.65 9.95 9.16
CA THR A 284 1.03 8.58 8.84
C THR A 284 2.18 8.17 9.71
N LEU A 285 1.98 7.10 10.49
CA LEU A 285 2.93 6.61 11.47
C LEU A 285 3.37 5.20 11.09
N ASP A 286 4.67 5.06 10.83
CA ASP A 286 5.35 3.80 10.55
C ASP A 286 6.40 3.54 11.64
N GLY A 287 6.12 2.61 12.55
CA GLY A 287 7.05 2.23 13.62
C GLY A 287 8.26 1.42 13.15
N GLY A 288 8.17 0.80 11.97
CA GLY A 288 9.11 -0.19 11.49
C GLY A 288 8.96 -1.55 12.17
N SER A 289 10.05 -2.33 12.21
CA SER A 289 10.02 -3.73 12.70
C SER A 289 9.99 -3.88 14.23
N GLY A 290 9.90 -2.77 14.97
CA GLY A 290 10.03 -2.71 16.41
C GLY A 290 8.84 -3.32 17.14
N ALA A 291 8.66 -2.91 18.39
CA ALA A 291 7.41 -3.14 19.11
C ALA A 291 7.02 -1.75 19.58
N ASP A 292 6.22 -1.10 18.75
CA ASP A 292 6.13 0.36 18.72
C ASP A 292 4.82 0.84 19.34
N ILE A 293 4.81 2.09 19.82
CA ILE A 293 3.59 2.75 20.27
C ILE A 293 3.27 3.83 19.24
N LEU A 294 2.16 3.67 18.53
CA LEU A 294 1.69 4.60 17.51
C LEU A 294 0.43 5.31 18.01
N ILE A 295 0.45 6.64 17.98
CA ILE A 295 -0.62 7.50 18.51
C ILE A 295 -0.90 8.54 17.45
N GLY A 296 -2.07 8.53 16.84
CA GLY A 296 -2.46 9.47 15.81
C GLY A 296 -2.71 10.84 16.42
N GLY A 297 -3.79 10.94 17.20
CA GLY A 297 -4.26 12.22 17.72
C GLY A 297 -5.37 12.74 16.83
N SER A 298 -5.50 14.07 16.69
CA SER A 298 -6.64 14.67 16.00
C SER A 298 -6.48 14.70 14.48
N GLY A 299 -7.22 13.85 13.79
CA GLY A 299 -7.49 13.88 12.36
C GLY A 299 -7.63 12.46 11.86
N ASN A 300 -7.53 12.24 10.54
CA ASN A 300 -7.67 10.90 9.99
C ASN A 300 -6.29 10.29 9.79
N ASP A 301 -5.88 9.43 10.71
CA ASP A 301 -4.51 8.93 10.79
C ASP A 301 -4.36 7.54 10.16
N ILE A 302 -3.15 7.25 9.68
CA ILE A 302 -2.77 5.96 9.12
C ILE A 302 -1.66 5.35 9.97
N PHE A 303 -1.89 4.14 10.47
CA PHE A 303 -0.90 3.35 11.21
C PHE A 303 -0.42 2.19 10.37
N LEU A 304 0.88 2.12 10.11
CA LEU A 304 1.49 0.94 9.52
C LEU A 304 1.90 -0.04 10.63
N VAL A 305 1.26 -1.21 10.67
CA VAL A 305 1.48 -2.23 11.69
C VAL A 305 2.18 -3.43 11.07
N GLU A 306 3.46 -3.55 11.34
CA GLU A 306 4.35 -4.59 10.77
C GLU A 306 4.77 -5.63 11.81
N SER A 307 4.54 -5.36 13.10
CA SER A 307 4.91 -6.23 14.21
C SER A 307 3.71 -6.50 15.12
N LEU A 308 3.60 -7.74 15.61
CA LEU A 308 2.62 -8.11 16.64
C LEU A 308 2.88 -7.42 17.99
N GLY A 309 4.04 -6.75 18.13
CA GLY A 309 4.38 -5.96 19.30
C GLY A 309 3.85 -4.53 19.27
N ASP A 310 3.33 -4.07 18.12
CA ASP A 310 2.87 -2.70 17.96
C ASP A 310 1.55 -2.45 18.69
N VAL A 311 1.42 -1.24 19.22
CA VAL A 311 0.25 -0.78 19.96
C VAL A 311 -0.20 0.55 19.36
N VAL A 312 -1.37 0.54 18.74
CA VAL A 312 -2.07 1.74 18.26
C VAL A 312 -2.96 2.29 19.38
N THR A 313 -2.98 3.61 19.57
CA THR A 313 -3.78 4.27 20.61
C THR A 313 -4.45 5.54 20.09
N GLU A 314 -5.77 5.46 19.91
CA GLU A 314 -6.66 6.56 19.51
C GLU A 314 -7.70 6.92 20.57
N LEU A 315 -8.25 8.14 20.51
CA LEU A 315 -9.39 8.55 21.32
C LEU A 315 -10.64 8.83 20.48
N ALA A 316 -11.79 8.67 21.12
CA ALA A 316 -13.08 8.86 20.47
C ALA A 316 -13.27 10.30 19.97
N GLY A 317 -13.60 10.43 18.68
CA GLY A 317 -13.91 11.71 18.03
C GLY A 317 -12.70 12.50 17.57
N GLU A 318 -11.54 11.84 17.47
CA GLU A 318 -10.32 12.44 16.93
C GLU A 318 -10.23 12.33 15.39
N GLY A 319 -10.85 11.34 14.77
CA GLY A 319 -11.12 11.34 13.33
C GLY A 319 -11.71 10.04 12.83
N VAL A 320 -11.31 9.63 11.63
CA VAL A 320 -11.56 8.30 11.05
C VAL A 320 -10.21 7.70 10.72
N ASP A 321 -9.85 6.68 11.48
CA ASP A 321 -8.46 6.20 11.54
C ASP A 321 -8.32 4.81 10.93
N ARG A 322 -7.16 4.56 10.31
CA ARG A 322 -6.89 3.35 9.55
C ARG A 322 -5.63 2.65 10.02
N ILE A 323 -5.78 1.36 10.34
CA ILE A 323 -4.64 0.44 10.44
C ILE A 323 -4.41 -0.22 9.08
N GLN A 324 -3.22 -0.07 8.54
CA GLN A 324 -2.70 -0.88 7.44
C GLN A 324 -1.74 -1.92 8.01
N SER A 325 -2.08 -3.21 7.92
CA SER A 325 -1.35 -4.26 8.65
C SER A 325 -0.72 -5.31 7.74
N ALA A 326 0.57 -5.58 7.97
CA ALA A 326 1.28 -6.71 7.39
C ALA A 326 1.22 -7.98 8.28
N VAL A 327 0.47 -7.94 9.39
CA VAL A 327 0.31 -9.04 10.36
C VAL A 327 -1.17 -9.29 10.66
N THR A 328 -1.47 -10.40 11.35
CA THR A 328 -2.84 -10.66 11.83
C THR A 328 -3.22 -9.69 12.95
N ILE A 329 -4.35 -9.00 12.77
CA ILE A 329 -4.99 -8.18 13.82
C ILE A 329 -6.08 -9.01 14.49
N LEU A 330 -5.90 -9.28 15.79
CA LEU A 330 -6.86 -10.07 16.59
C LEU A 330 -8.06 -9.25 17.09
N GLU A 331 -7.89 -7.94 17.20
CA GLU A 331 -8.89 -6.94 17.59
C GLU A 331 -8.34 -5.57 17.20
N LEU A 332 -9.13 -4.74 16.52
CA LEU A 332 -8.75 -3.35 16.24
C LEU A 332 -8.62 -2.58 17.56
N ALA A 333 -7.66 -1.65 17.61
CA ALA A 333 -7.57 -0.71 18.74
C ALA A 333 -8.90 0.07 18.88
N ALA A 334 -9.25 0.43 20.11
CA ALA A 334 -10.45 1.22 20.35
C ALA A 334 -10.37 2.56 19.62
N SER A 335 -11.51 3.05 19.12
CA SER A 335 -11.60 4.29 18.32
C SER A 335 -10.93 4.22 16.94
N VAL A 336 -10.54 3.04 16.46
CA VAL A 336 -10.11 2.85 15.06
C VAL A 336 -11.27 2.29 14.24
N GLU A 337 -11.58 2.92 13.12
CA GLU A 337 -12.71 2.55 12.26
C GLU A 337 -12.31 1.63 11.10
N GLU A 338 -11.09 1.75 10.57
CA GLU A 338 -10.70 1.08 9.33
C GLU A 338 -9.51 0.12 9.50
N LEU A 339 -9.61 -1.05 8.86
CA LEU A 339 -8.53 -2.04 8.73
C LEU A 339 -8.29 -2.38 7.27
N GLU A 340 -7.04 -2.38 6.86
CA GLU A 340 -6.59 -2.90 5.57
C GLU A 340 -5.46 -3.91 5.79
N LEU A 341 -5.68 -5.16 5.36
CA LEU A 341 -4.66 -6.20 5.37
C LEU A 341 -3.77 -6.04 4.12
N LEU A 342 -2.46 -5.98 4.33
CA LEU A 342 -1.46 -5.82 3.30
C LEU A 342 -0.84 -7.15 2.88
N GLY A 343 -0.09 -7.12 1.78
CA GLY A 343 0.70 -8.24 1.30
C GLY A 343 -0.13 -9.36 0.67
N SER A 344 0.43 -10.57 0.67
CA SER A 344 -0.16 -11.76 0.01
C SER A 344 -0.13 -13.01 0.89
N GLU A 345 0.25 -12.85 2.16
CA GLU A 345 0.21 -13.92 3.15
C GLU A 345 -1.19 -14.02 3.75
N ALA A 346 -1.60 -15.22 4.16
CA ALA A 346 -2.89 -15.45 4.80
C ALA A 346 -2.88 -14.93 6.24
N ILE A 347 -3.14 -13.63 6.37
CA ILE A 347 -3.38 -12.93 7.64
C ILE A 347 -4.89 -12.75 7.86
N ASN A 348 -5.28 -12.26 9.03
CA ASN A 348 -6.69 -12.19 9.46
C ASN A 348 -6.92 -10.83 10.11
N GLY A 349 -8.17 -10.40 10.16
CA GLY A 349 -8.56 -9.11 10.73
C GLY A 349 -9.81 -9.24 11.59
N ALA A 350 -9.84 -8.53 12.70
CA ALA A 350 -11.01 -8.39 13.53
C ALA A 350 -11.21 -6.93 13.93
N GLY A 351 -12.45 -6.45 13.85
CA GLY A 351 -12.83 -5.11 14.28
C GLY A 351 -13.04 -5.00 15.78
N ASN A 352 -13.78 -3.98 16.22
CA ASN A 352 -14.02 -3.61 17.60
C ASN A 352 -15.54 -3.40 17.87
N GLU A 353 -15.92 -2.46 18.74
CA GLU A 353 -17.33 -2.17 19.07
C GLU A 353 -17.97 -1.10 18.14
N LEU A 354 -17.22 -0.59 17.16
CA LEU A 354 -17.65 0.44 16.22
C LEU A 354 -18.14 -0.19 14.91
N SER A 355 -18.77 0.64 14.06
CA SER A 355 -18.97 0.31 12.64
C SER A 355 -17.62 0.34 11.92
N ASN A 356 -17.03 -0.82 11.70
CA ASN A 356 -15.74 -0.96 11.05
C ASN A 356 -15.83 -1.19 9.54
N ILE A 357 -14.81 -0.71 8.81
CA ILE A 357 -14.54 -1.11 7.44
C ILE A 357 -13.29 -1.99 7.45
N ILE A 358 -13.44 -3.25 7.03
CA ILE A 358 -12.33 -4.22 7.02
C ILE A 358 -12.11 -4.71 5.60
N LEU A 359 -10.91 -4.45 5.07
CA LEU A 359 -10.45 -4.90 3.76
C LEU A 359 -9.39 -6.01 3.92
N GLY A 360 -9.69 -7.18 3.38
CA GLY A 360 -8.78 -8.31 3.22
C GLY A 360 -7.73 -8.09 2.13
N ASN A 361 -6.78 -9.01 2.06
CA ASN A 361 -5.77 -9.05 1.02
C ASN A 361 -6.09 -10.14 -0.02
N SER A 362 -5.17 -10.46 -0.94
CA SER A 362 -5.44 -11.45 -1.99
C SER A 362 -5.32 -12.91 -1.55
N ALA A 363 -5.15 -13.17 -0.25
CA ALA A 363 -5.08 -14.50 0.32
C ALA A 363 -6.36 -14.79 1.09
N GLY A 364 -6.69 -16.07 1.30
CA GLY A 364 -7.85 -16.42 2.12
C GLY A 364 -7.70 -15.93 3.56
N ASN A 365 -8.53 -14.97 3.95
CA ASN A 365 -8.59 -14.30 5.23
C ASN A 365 -9.77 -14.79 6.07
N VAL A 366 -9.64 -14.68 7.39
CA VAL A 366 -10.77 -14.71 8.33
C VAL A 366 -11.00 -13.27 8.80
N LEU A 367 -12.17 -12.72 8.48
CA LEU A 367 -12.56 -11.35 8.82
C LEU A 367 -13.75 -11.37 9.80
N THR A 368 -13.61 -10.69 10.93
CA THR A 368 -14.70 -10.54 11.92
C THR A 368 -14.98 -9.06 12.19
N GLY A 369 -16.22 -8.57 12.04
CA GLY A 369 -16.57 -7.17 12.27
C GLY A 369 -16.55 -6.81 13.76
N GLY A 370 -17.24 -7.60 14.58
CA GLY A 370 -17.30 -7.40 16.02
C GLY A 370 -18.70 -7.03 16.45
N ALA A 371 -18.87 -5.85 17.05
CA ALA A 371 -20.18 -5.26 17.24
C ALA A 371 -20.23 -3.94 16.48
N GLY A 372 -21.34 -3.60 15.85
CA GLY A 372 -21.38 -2.40 15.02
C GLY A 372 -22.33 -2.58 13.86
N ALA A 373 -22.15 -1.77 12.83
CA ALA A 373 -22.70 -2.08 11.51
C ALA A 373 -21.51 -2.05 10.56
N ASP A 374 -20.96 -3.22 10.31
CA ASP A 374 -19.64 -3.41 9.74
C ASP A 374 -19.70 -3.66 8.23
N SER A 375 -18.62 -3.31 7.53
CA SER A 375 -18.45 -3.61 6.10
C SER A 375 -17.16 -4.40 5.91
N LEU A 376 -17.30 -5.68 5.55
CA LEU A 376 -16.19 -6.62 5.37
C LEU A 376 -16.03 -6.95 3.89
N PHE A 377 -14.81 -6.81 3.38
CA PHE A 377 -14.42 -7.10 2.00
C PHE A 377 -13.27 -8.12 1.99
N GLY A 378 -13.49 -9.34 1.49
CA GLY A 378 -12.48 -10.40 1.43
C GLY A 378 -11.43 -10.20 0.33
N ALA A 379 -11.84 -9.57 -0.78
CA ALA A 379 -11.05 -9.32 -1.98
C ALA A 379 -10.85 -10.57 -2.85
N ALA A 380 -9.75 -11.30 -2.69
CA ALA A 380 -9.52 -12.52 -3.46
C ALA A 380 -8.94 -13.60 -2.56
N GLY A 381 -9.15 -14.86 -2.91
CA GLY A 381 -8.85 -15.97 -2.01
C GLY A 381 -10.14 -16.51 -1.40
N ASN A 382 -10.03 -17.61 -0.65
CA ASN A 382 -11.21 -18.21 -0.03
C ASN A 382 -11.36 -17.66 1.38
N ASP A 383 -12.25 -16.71 1.54
CA ASP A 383 -12.42 -15.92 2.75
C ASP A 383 -13.52 -16.47 3.66
N THR A 384 -13.44 -16.15 4.96
CA THR A 384 -14.52 -16.37 5.91
C THR A 384 -14.86 -15.05 6.59
N LEU A 385 -16.07 -14.54 6.33
CA LEU A 385 -16.54 -13.25 6.80
C LEU A 385 -17.65 -13.46 7.84
N SER A 386 -17.50 -12.83 9.01
CA SER A 386 -18.51 -12.79 10.06
C SER A 386 -18.69 -11.35 10.52
N GLY A 387 -19.82 -10.72 10.22
CA GLY A 387 -20.09 -9.34 10.66
C GLY A 387 -20.10 -9.24 12.18
N GLY A 388 -20.84 -10.13 12.83
CA GLY A 388 -20.96 -10.13 14.30
C GLY A 388 -22.25 -9.44 14.69
N ILE A 389 -22.27 -8.74 15.82
CA ILE A 389 -23.50 -8.12 16.30
C ILE A 389 -23.79 -6.87 15.48
N GLY A 390 -25.02 -6.79 14.96
CA GLY A 390 -25.57 -5.63 14.28
C GLY A 390 -25.87 -5.90 12.82
N VAL A 391 -25.98 -4.84 12.00
CA VAL A 391 -26.44 -5.00 10.60
C VAL A 391 -25.26 -4.79 9.68
N ASP A 392 -24.72 -5.91 9.18
CA ASP A 392 -23.44 -5.89 8.49
C ASP A 392 -23.58 -6.04 6.96
N ALA A 393 -22.54 -5.64 6.24
CA ALA A 393 -22.39 -5.84 4.81
C ALA A 393 -21.14 -6.68 4.54
N LEU A 394 -21.33 -7.84 3.92
CA LEU A 394 -20.27 -8.81 3.67
C LEU A 394 -20.09 -9.02 2.16
N ALA A 395 -18.88 -8.86 1.66
CA ALA A 395 -18.51 -9.14 0.27
C ALA A 395 -17.21 -9.95 0.24
N GLY A 396 -17.29 -11.21 -0.20
CA GLY A 396 -16.15 -12.13 -0.25
C GLY A 396 -15.19 -11.75 -1.39
N GLY A 397 -15.72 -11.72 -2.61
CA GLY A 397 -14.93 -11.37 -3.80
C GLY A 397 -14.50 -12.63 -4.57
N ASP A 398 -13.35 -12.61 -5.24
CA ASP A 398 -12.91 -13.74 -6.05
C ASP A 398 -12.48 -14.93 -5.16
N GLY A 399 -13.26 -16.00 -5.10
CA GLY A 399 -12.92 -17.17 -4.30
C GLY A 399 -14.12 -18.02 -3.95
N ALA A 400 -13.89 -19.07 -3.17
CA ALA A 400 -14.98 -19.84 -2.57
C ALA A 400 -15.12 -19.41 -1.10
N ASP A 401 -16.03 -18.48 -0.87
CA ASP A 401 -16.14 -17.73 0.36
C ASP A 401 -17.23 -18.26 1.28
N VAL A 402 -17.10 -17.93 2.56
CA VAL A 402 -18.03 -18.31 3.61
C VAL A 402 -18.53 -17.07 4.34
N TYR A 403 -19.82 -16.78 4.17
CA TYR A 403 -20.54 -15.73 4.89
C TYR A 403 -21.22 -16.33 6.13
N GLN A 404 -20.78 -15.93 7.33
CA GLN A 404 -21.35 -16.38 8.59
C GLN A 404 -22.32 -15.33 9.14
N LEU A 405 -23.62 -15.67 9.15
CA LEU A 405 -24.69 -14.77 9.54
C LEU A 405 -25.30 -15.18 10.88
N ASP A 406 -25.49 -14.20 11.77
CA ASP A 406 -26.06 -14.42 13.09
C ASP A 406 -27.57 -14.08 13.18
N GLY A 407 -28.09 -13.33 12.21
CA GLY A 407 -29.51 -13.08 12.02
C GLY A 407 -29.97 -11.66 12.36
N ASP A 408 -29.06 -10.71 12.54
CA ASP A 408 -29.39 -9.32 12.88
C ASP A 408 -29.78 -8.45 11.66
N GLY A 409 -29.69 -8.99 10.44
CA GLY A 409 -30.18 -8.34 9.22
C GLY A 409 -29.11 -8.12 8.15
N ASP A 410 -27.99 -8.81 8.28
CA ASP A 410 -26.83 -8.75 7.39
C ASP A 410 -27.19 -8.83 5.91
N SER A 411 -26.37 -8.19 5.10
CA SER A 411 -26.43 -8.24 3.65
C SER A 411 -25.18 -8.88 3.08
N VAL A 412 -25.37 -9.75 2.08
CA VAL A 412 -24.29 -10.36 1.32
C VAL A 412 -24.29 -9.75 -0.09
N VAL A 413 -23.10 -9.37 -0.55
CA VAL A 413 -22.87 -8.90 -1.91
C VAL A 413 -21.94 -9.87 -2.61
N GLU A 414 -22.41 -10.41 -3.73
CA GLU A 414 -21.71 -11.40 -4.54
C GLU A 414 -21.90 -11.03 -6.03
N LEU A 415 -20.82 -10.97 -6.79
CA LEU A 415 -20.88 -10.72 -8.24
C LEU A 415 -20.85 -12.04 -9.02
N ALA A 416 -21.06 -11.94 -10.33
CA ALA A 416 -21.09 -13.13 -11.17
C ALA A 416 -19.66 -13.63 -11.43
N ALA A 417 -19.46 -14.95 -11.27
CA ALA A 417 -18.20 -15.66 -11.52
C ALA A 417 -17.05 -15.36 -10.53
N GLU A 418 -17.41 -14.98 -9.30
CA GLU A 418 -16.49 -14.77 -8.18
C GLU A 418 -16.17 -16.09 -7.45
N GLY A 419 -17.13 -17.02 -7.31
CA GLY A 419 -16.78 -18.43 -7.14
C GLY A 419 -17.94 -19.34 -6.77
N LEU A 420 -17.78 -20.11 -5.68
CA LEU A 420 -18.81 -21.03 -5.18
C LEU A 420 -19.01 -20.77 -3.69
N ASP A 421 -19.98 -19.93 -3.40
CA ASP A 421 -20.02 -19.25 -2.12
C ASP A 421 -21.05 -19.86 -1.20
N THR A 422 -20.79 -19.77 0.10
CA THR A 422 -21.59 -20.43 1.12
C THR A 422 -22.04 -19.46 2.19
N VAL A 423 -23.35 -19.28 2.30
CA VAL A 423 -23.97 -18.68 3.48
C VAL A 423 -24.13 -19.75 4.56
N ARG A 424 -23.62 -19.49 5.76
CA ARG A 424 -23.90 -20.23 6.99
C ARG A 424 -24.74 -19.37 7.91
N SER A 425 -25.99 -19.77 8.15
CA SER A 425 -26.89 -18.98 8.99
C SER A 425 -27.39 -19.77 10.19
N SER A 426 -27.53 -19.10 11.33
CA SER A 426 -28.21 -19.64 12.52
C SER A 426 -29.67 -19.15 12.64
N SER A 427 -30.14 -18.42 11.63
CA SER A 427 -31.48 -17.83 11.49
C SER A 427 -32.11 -18.22 10.15
N SER A 428 -33.42 -17.96 9.98
CA SER A 428 -34.11 -18.28 8.73
C SER A 428 -33.66 -17.35 7.59
N VAL A 429 -33.38 -17.93 6.42
CA VAL A 429 -33.04 -17.19 5.19
C VAL A 429 -34.24 -17.20 4.25
N SER A 430 -34.87 -16.03 4.07
CA SER A 430 -36.11 -15.90 3.28
C SER A 430 -35.89 -15.86 1.76
N ALA A 431 -34.67 -15.55 1.34
CA ALA A 431 -34.16 -15.64 -0.01
C ALA A 431 -32.63 -15.56 0.06
N LEU A 432 -31.93 -16.44 -0.65
CA LEU A 432 -30.49 -16.32 -0.81
C LEU A 432 -30.17 -15.11 -1.68
N TRP A 433 -29.06 -14.43 -1.40
CA TRP A 433 -28.62 -13.29 -2.20
C TRP A 433 -28.30 -13.71 -3.63
N ALA A 434 -28.32 -12.75 -4.56
CA ALA A 434 -27.97 -13.01 -5.95
C ALA A 434 -26.56 -13.60 -6.02
N ASN A 435 -26.31 -14.48 -7.00
CA ASN A 435 -25.02 -15.11 -7.25
C ASN A 435 -24.49 -16.06 -6.16
N VAL A 436 -25.14 -16.20 -5.00
CA VAL A 436 -24.71 -17.18 -3.97
C VAL A 436 -25.27 -18.57 -4.30
N GLU A 437 -24.43 -19.62 -4.29
CA GLU A 437 -24.83 -20.98 -4.63
C GLU A 437 -25.26 -21.83 -3.42
N ASN A 438 -24.61 -21.70 -2.27
CA ASN A 438 -24.78 -22.63 -1.16
C ASN A 438 -25.37 -21.97 0.09
N LEU A 439 -26.29 -22.67 0.74
CA LEU A 439 -26.84 -22.31 2.05
C LEU A 439 -26.69 -23.48 3.02
N THR A 440 -26.16 -23.21 4.20
CA THR A 440 -26.14 -24.15 5.33
C THR A 440 -26.81 -23.51 6.54
N LEU A 441 -27.92 -24.10 6.98
CA LEU A 441 -28.58 -23.76 8.23
C LEU A 441 -27.88 -24.48 9.39
N THR A 442 -27.60 -23.74 10.45
CA THR A 442 -26.78 -24.22 11.57
C THR A 442 -27.55 -24.28 12.89
N GLY A 443 -27.04 -25.06 13.84
CA GLY A 443 -27.66 -25.22 15.15
C GLY A 443 -28.85 -26.19 15.13
N ALA A 444 -29.70 -26.09 16.17
CA ALA A 444 -30.82 -27.01 16.40
C ALA A 444 -32.20 -26.32 16.32
N ARG A 445 -32.25 -25.07 15.85
CA ARG A 445 -33.49 -24.32 15.72
C ARG A 445 -34.24 -24.78 14.46
N SER A 446 -35.57 -24.73 14.53
CA SER A 446 -36.44 -24.81 13.36
C SER A 446 -36.39 -23.49 12.60
N ILE A 447 -35.50 -23.44 11.63
CA ILE A 447 -35.25 -22.28 10.75
C ILE A 447 -35.47 -22.70 9.30
N ASP A 448 -35.82 -21.76 8.45
CA ASP A 448 -36.19 -22.03 7.06
C ASP A 448 -35.09 -21.55 6.12
N GLY A 449 -34.97 -22.19 4.96
CA GLY A 449 -33.99 -21.84 3.94
C GLY A 449 -34.63 -21.74 2.57
N VAL A 450 -34.41 -20.61 1.90
CA VAL A 450 -34.95 -20.34 0.57
C VAL A 450 -33.82 -19.93 -0.38
N GLY A 451 -33.72 -20.59 -1.53
CA GLY A 451 -32.74 -20.33 -2.58
C GLY A 451 -33.03 -19.09 -3.43
N ASN A 452 -32.36 -18.99 -4.57
CA ASN A 452 -32.46 -17.95 -5.59
C ASN A 452 -32.81 -18.56 -6.96
N GLU A 453 -32.33 -18.00 -8.08
CA GLU A 453 -32.61 -18.53 -9.44
C GLU A 453 -31.51 -19.47 -9.96
N LEU A 454 -30.48 -19.73 -9.15
CA LEU A 454 -29.35 -20.61 -9.48
C LEU A 454 -29.66 -22.06 -9.11
N SER A 455 -28.76 -22.97 -9.49
CA SER A 455 -28.78 -24.33 -8.95
C SER A 455 -28.15 -24.34 -7.56
N ASN A 456 -28.98 -24.15 -6.53
CA ASN A 456 -28.54 -24.03 -5.16
C ASN A 456 -28.32 -25.39 -4.48
N ARG A 457 -27.39 -25.43 -3.53
CA ARG A 457 -27.30 -26.49 -2.52
C ARG A 457 -27.73 -25.94 -1.17
N ILE A 458 -28.84 -26.44 -0.64
CA ILE A 458 -29.37 -26.03 0.66
C ILE A 458 -29.29 -27.21 1.63
N ASN A 459 -28.53 -27.03 2.71
CA ASN A 459 -28.43 -27.97 3.81
C ASN A 459 -29.18 -27.41 5.03
N GLY A 460 -30.18 -28.15 5.50
CA GLY A 460 -30.91 -27.87 6.72
C GLY A 460 -30.08 -28.11 7.98
N SER A 461 -30.71 -27.81 9.11
CA SER A 461 -30.14 -27.93 10.44
C SER A 461 -30.57 -29.26 11.09
N SER A 462 -30.46 -29.39 12.41
CA SER A 462 -31.04 -30.54 13.12
C SER A 462 -32.45 -30.29 13.65
N GLY A 463 -33.06 -29.17 13.28
CA GLY A 463 -34.44 -28.82 13.63
C GLY A 463 -35.34 -28.89 12.40
N ASN A 464 -36.64 -28.88 12.62
CA ASN A 464 -37.61 -28.92 11.52
C ASN A 464 -37.45 -27.72 10.58
N ASN A 465 -37.04 -27.94 9.33
CA ASN A 465 -36.77 -26.90 8.36
C ASN A 465 -37.80 -26.88 7.24
N LYS A 466 -38.18 -25.69 6.76
CA LYS A 466 -38.82 -25.55 5.45
C LYS A 466 -37.77 -25.12 4.42
N LEU A 467 -37.55 -25.96 3.40
CA LEU A 467 -36.55 -25.75 2.35
C LEU A 467 -37.24 -25.52 0.99
N ASP A 468 -36.91 -24.41 0.33
CA ASP A 468 -37.49 -24.00 -0.96
C ASP A 468 -36.36 -23.55 -1.89
N GLY A 469 -36.01 -24.38 -2.88
CA GLY A 469 -34.92 -24.10 -3.83
C GLY A 469 -35.23 -22.93 -4.78
N ARG A 470 -36.52 -22.71 -5.06
CA ARG A 470 -37.03 -21.85 -6.13
C ARG A 470 -36.62 -22.35 -7.51
N ALA A 471 -36.18 -21.46 -8.40
CA ALA A 471 -35.88 -21.81 -9.79
C ALA A 471 -34.44 -22.29 -9.86
N GLY A 472 -34.18 -23.39 -10.55
CA GLY A 472 -32.83 -23.93 -10.60
C GLY A 472 -32.85 -25.41 -10.90
N ASN A 473 -31.76 -26.11 -10.58
CA ASN A 473 -31.84 -27.54 -10.34
C ASN A 473 -31.19 -27.76 -8.98
N ASP A 474 -32.01 -27.71 -7.95
CA ASP A 474 -31.50 -27.55 -6.60
C ASP A 474 -31.21 -28.89 -5.94
N THR A 475 -30.33 -28.89 -4.95
CA THR A 475 -30.13 -30.02 -4.04
C THR A 475 -30.49 -29.59 -2.62
N LEU A 476 -31.59 -30.14 -2.10
CA LEU A 476 -32.12 -29.83 -0.79
C LEU A 476 -31.90 -31.02 0.15
N LEU A 477 -31.20 -30.80 1.25
CA LEU A 477 -30.94 -31.77 2.30
C LEU A 477 -31.62 -31.29 3.58
N GLY A 478 -32.62 -32.02 4.08
CA GLY A 478 -33.36 -31.62 5.29
C GLY A 478 -32.51 -31.67 6.55
N GLY A 479 -31.75 -32.76 6.71
CA GLY A 479 -30.93 -32.99 7.90
C GLY A 479 -31.64 -33.92 8.87
N LEU A 480 -31.75 -33.52 10.13
CA LEU A 480 -32.55 -34.22 11.13
C LEU A 480 -33.78 -33.39 11.44
N GLY A 481 -34.87 -34.03 11.85
CA GLY A 481 -36.08 -33.32 12.26
C GLY A 481 -37.24 -33.67 11.35
N ILE A 482 -38.23 -32.79 11.31
CA ILE A 482 -39.39 -32.92 10.41
C ILE A 482 -39.31 -31.80 9.38
N ASP A 483 -38.87 -32.16 8.19
CA ASP A 483 -38.54 -31.20 7.15
C ASP A 483 -39.66 -31.10 6.11
N THR A 484 -39.80 -29.91 5.54
CA THR A 484 -40.76 -29.62 4.49
C THR A 484 -40.06 -29.03 3.28
N TYR A 485 -40.02 -29.79 2.20
CA TYR A 485 -39.45 -29.40 0.92
C TYR A 485 -40.53 -28.84 0.01
N ILE A 486 -40.27 -27.72 -0.66
CA ILE A 486 -41.22 -27.06 -1.56
C ILE A 486 -40.83 -27.27 -3.02
N LEU A 487 -41.80 -27.62 -3.87
CA LEU A 487 -41.65 -27.64 -5.33
C LEU A 487 -42.82 -26.92 -6.01
N GLY A 488 -42.51 -25.96 -6.87
CA GLY A 488 -43.47 -25.22 -7.69
C GLY A 488 -43.30 -25.45 -9.19
N ARG A 489 -44.08 -24.73 -10.00
CA ARG A 489 -43.81 -24.62 -11.44
C ARG A 489 -42.68 -23.63 -11.71
N GLY A 490 -41.82 -23.95 -12.67
CA GLY A 490 -40.63 -23.16 -12.98
C GLY A 490 -39.47 -23.38 -12.00
N TYR A 491 -39.59 -24.38 -11.12
CA TYR A 491 -38.56 -24.72 -10.14
C TYR A 491 -37.44 -25.57 -10.75
N GLY A 492 -37.73 -26.30 -11.84
CA GLY A 492 -36.74 -27.15 -12.51
C GLY A 492 -36.63 -28.53 -11.88
N SER A 493 -35.43 -29.13 -11.93
CA SER A 493 -35.20 -30.53 -11.60
C SER A 493 -34.49 -30.68 -10.26
N ASP A 494 -35.26 -30.60 -9.18
CA ASP A 494 -34.72 -30.58 -7.82
C ASP A 494 -34.50 -31.98 -7.25
N ARG A 495 -33.43 -32.12 -6.49
CA ARG A 495 -33.04 -33.34 -5.79
C ARG A 495 -33.23 -33.15 -4.29
N PHE A 496 -33.96 -34.08 -3.69
CA PHE A 496 -34.24 -34.11 -2.27
C PHE A 496 -33.47 -35.28 -1.65
N THR A 497 -32.76 -35.01 -0.56
CA THR A 497 -32.06 -36.04 0.22
C THR A 497 -32.50 -35.92 1.66
N ASP A 498 -33.18 -36.96 2.12
CA ASP A 498 -33.65 -37.06 3.50
C ASP A 498 -33.03 -38.32 4.09
N ILE A 499 -32.17 -38.17 5.08
CA ILE A 499 -31.54 -39.31 5.76
C ILE A 499 -31.78 -39.09 7.25
N ASP A 500 -33.04 -39.20 7.65
CA ASP A 500 -33.44 -39.24 9.05
C ASP A 500 -34.02 -40.62 9.41
N SER A 501 -33.41 -41.27 10.41
CA SER A 501 -33.88 -42.55 10.95
C SER A 501 -34.61 -42.38 12.29
N THR A 502 -34.85 -41.14 12.71
CA THR A 502 -35.51 -40.80 13.95
C THR A 502 -36.98 -41.21 13.89
N ALA A 503 -37.35 -42.16 14.74
CA ALA A 503 -38.69 -42.74 14.73
C ALA A 503 -39.77 -41.68 15.02
N GLY A 504 -40.73 -41.54 14.09
CA GLY A 504 -41.87 -40.64 14.22
C GLY A 504 -41.69 -39.28 13.56
N ASN A 505 -40.49 -38.98 13.03
CA ASN A 505 -40.33 -37.87 12.10
C ASN A 505 -41.06 -38.18 10.80
N THR A 506 -41.65 -37.16 10.18
CA THR A 506 -42.47 -37.32 8.98
C THR A 506 -42.23 -36.18 8.01
N ASP A 507 -41.32 -36.39 7.09
CA ASP A 507 -40.88 -35.39 6.15
C ASP A 507 -41.89 -35.20 5.03
N ILE A 508 -41.92 -33.99 4.47
CA ILE A 508 -43.00 -33.52 3.61
C ILE A 508 -42.43 -32.95 2.31
N LEU A 509 -42.76 -33.55 1.18
CA LEU A 509 -42.70 -32.85 -0.11
C LEU A 509 -44.02 -32.13 -0.36
N ALA A 510 -44.02 -30.81 -0.40
CA ALA A 510 -45.19 -29.98 -0.65
C ALA A 510 -45.11 -29.30 -2.02
N PHE A 511 -46.17 -29.48 -2.81
CA PHE A 511 -46.32 -28.84 -4.11
C PHE A 511 -47.09 -27.53 -4.02
N GLY A 512 -46.74 -26.57 -4.87
CA GLY A 512 -47.39 -25.26 -5.01
C GLY A 512 -48.91 -25.31 -5.25
N SER A 513 -49.61 -24.20 -5.02
CA SER A 513 -51.08 -24.10 -5.13
C SER A 513 -51.65 -24.37 -6.52
N ASP A 514 -50.82 -24.23 -7.54
CA ASP A 514 -51.15 -24.38 -8.95
C ASP A 514 -50.83 -25.79 -9.49
N ILE A 515 -50.49 -26.72 -8.60
CA ILE A 515 -50.20 -28.11 -8.91
C ILE A 515 -51.19 -29.00 -8.17
N ALA A 516 -52.18 -29.52 -8.90
CA ALA A 516 -53.11 -30.50 -8.38
C ALA A 516 -52.51 -31.91 -8.41
N ALA A 517 -53.03 -32.82 -7.58
CA ALA A 517 -52.59 -34.22 -7.53
C ALA A 517 -52.70 -34.93 -8.90
N GLU A 518 -53.70 -34.54 -9.71
CA GLU A 518 -53.92 -35.06 -11.07
C GLU A 518 -52.87 -34.57 -12.09
N GLN A 519 -52.01 -33.63 -11.70
CA GLN A 519 -50.93 -33.06 -12.52
C GLN A 519 -49.56 -33.60 -12.14
N LEU A 520 -49.49 -34.59 -11.25
CA LEU A 520 -48.24 -35.24 -10.84
C LEU A 520 -48.08 -36.59 -11.53
N TRP A 521 -46.88 -36.85 -12.03
CA TRP A 521 -46.50 -38.11 -12.68
C TRP A 521 -45.40 -38.81 -11.89
N PHE A 522 -45.69 -40.01 -11.39
CA PHE A 522 -44.81 -40.80 -10.54
C PHE A 522 -44.09 -41.88 -11.34
N ARG A 523 -42.76 -41.95 -11.17
CA ARG A 523 -41.93 -42.96 -11.83
C ARG A 523 -40.77 -43.37 -10.94
N ARG A 524 -40.40 -44.65 -11.01
CA ARG A 524 -39.12 -45.14 -10.48
C ARG A 524 -37.99 -44.85 -11.47
N SER A 525 -36.93 -44.18 -11.01
CA SER A 525 -35.73 -43.89 -11.81
C SER A 525 -34.50 -44.46 -11.10
N GLY A 526 -34.10 -45.68 -11.46
CA GLY A 526 -33.05 -46.39 -10.72
C GLY A 526 -33.47 -46.68 -9.27
N ASN A 527 -32.73 -46.11 -8.30
CA ASN A 527 -33.07 -46.14 -6.88
C ASN A 527 -33.89 -44.92 -6.42
N ASP A 528 -34.03 -43.91 -7.27
CA ASP A 528 -34.73 -42.67 -6.91
C ASP A 528 -36.23 -42.76 -7.26
N LEU A 529 -37.04 -42.00 -6.52
CA LEU A 529 -38.41 -41.68 -6.91
C LEU A 529 -38.42 -40.36 -7.69
N GLU A 530 -38.99 -40.38 -8.89
CA GLU A 530 -39.20 -39.18 -9.70
C GLU A 530 -40.70 -38.82 -9.68
N ILE A 531 -40.99 -37.55 -9.36
CA ILE A 531 -42.34 -36.98 -9.40
C ILE A 531 -42.30 -35.76 -10.31
N SER A 532 -42.78 -35.91 -11.55
CA SER A 532 -42.81 -34.83 -12.54
C SER A 532 -44.11 -34.04 -12.48
N VAL A 533 -44.05 -32.73 -12.73
CA VAL A 533 -45.23 -31.91 -12.97
C VAL A 533 -45.58 -31.97 -14.45
N ILE A 534 -46.78 -32.49 -14.75
CA ILE A 534 -47.23 -32.74 -16.12
C ILE A 534 -47.28 -31.42 -16.91
N GLY A 535 -46.62 -31.44 -18.07
CA GLY A 535 -46.57 -30.33 -19.01
C GLY A 535 -45.43 -29.35 -18.80
N THR A 536 -44.59 -29.55 -17.78
CA THR A 536 -43.40 -28.72 -17.53
C THR A 536 -42.14 -29.58 -17.47
N SER A 537 -40.98 -28.94 -17.26
CA SER A 537 -39.71 -29.60 -16.93
C SER A 537 -39.53 -29.84 -15.43
N ASP A 538 -40.48 -29.38 -14.61
CA ASP A 538 -40.36 -29.42 -13.16
C ASP A 538 -40.51 -30.84 -12.64
N ARG A 539 -39.59 -31.27 -11.78
CA ARG A 539 -39.64 -32.60 -11.17
C ARG A 539 -38.90 -32.65 -9.85
N ALA A 540 -39.46 -33.43 -8.94
CA ALA A 540 -38.78 -33.84 -7.73
C ALA A 540 -38.08 -35.19 -7.93
N LEU A 541 -36.80 -35.27 -7.56
CA LEU A 541 -36.00 -36.48 -7.50
C LEU A 541 -35.69 -36.78 -6.03
N VAL A 542 -36.43 -37.70 -5.42
CA VAL A 542 -36.16 -38.14 -4.05
C VAL A 542 -35.11 -39.25 -4.09
N THR A 543 -33.95 -38.95 -3.54
CA THR A 543 -32.74 -39.77 -3.59
C THR A 543 -32.93 -41.10 -2.88
N ASP A 544 -32.55 -42.19 -3.52
CA ASP A 544 -32.45 -43.52 -2.90
C ASP A 544 -33.74 -44.02 -2.22
N TRP A 545 -34.90 -43.52 -2.67
CA TRP A 545 -36.23 -43.94 -2.21
C TRP A 545 -36.37 -45.47 -2.17
N TYR A 546 -35.95 -46.17 -3.22
CA TYR A 546 -36.09 -47.62 -3.33
C TYR A 546 -34.93 -48.41 -2.69
N LEU A 547 -34.00 -47.73 -2.02
CA LEU A 547 -32.90 -48.36 -1.31
C LEU A 547 -33.26 -48.71 0.14
N ALA A 548 -33.88 -47.77 0.86
CA ALA A 548 -34.32 -47.95 2.25
C ALA A 548 -35.46 -46.99 2.60
N SER A 549 -36.35 -47.41 3.49
CA SER A 549 -37.49 -46.58 3.94
C SER A 549 -37.07 -45.34 4.73
N ALA A 550 -35.83 -45.29 5.24
CA ALA A 550 -35.28 -44.10 5.90
C ALA A 550 -34.90 -42.98 4.92
N ASN A 551 -34.97 -43.23 3.61
CA ASN A 551 -34.77 -42.23 2.56
C ASN A 551 -36.09 -41.71 1.99
N HIS A 552 -37.23 -42.14 2.56
CA HIS A 552 -38.53 -41.69 2.11
C HIS A 552 -38.83 -40.31 2.66
N LEU A 553 -39.61 -39.55 1.90
CA LEU A 553 -40.42 -38.44 2.43
C LEU A 553 -41.78 -39.04 2.79
N GLU A 554 -42.15 -39.11 4.07
CA GLU A 554 -43.34 -39.83 4.55
C GLU A 554 -44.64 -39.30 3.94
N LYS A 555 -44.67 -38.01 3.60
CA LYS A 555 -45.85 -37.33 3.06
C LYS A 555 -45.51 -36.55 1.80
N ILE A 556 -46.37 -36.70 0.81
CA ILE A 556 -46.42 -35.82 -0.35
C ILE A 556 -47.74 -35.06 -0.27
N ARG A 557 -47.69 -33.73 -0.30
CA ARG A 557 -48.84 -32.85 -0.10
C ARG A 557 -49.02 -31.90 -1.27
N THR A 558 -50.26 -31.72 -1.72
CA THR A 558 -50.65 -30.61 -2.59
C THR A 558 -51.30 -29.51 -1.75
N LEU A 559 -51.17 -28.25 -2.15
CA LEU A 559 -51.65 -27.13 -1.32
C LEU A 559 -53.18 -27.09 -1.14
N ASP A 560 -53.94 -27.83 -1.96
CA ASP A 560 -55.38 -28.06 -1.78
C ASP A 560 -55.70 -28.96 -0.56
N GLY A 561 -54.68 -29.38 0.20
CA GLY A 561 -54.78 -30.15 1.44
C GLY A 561 -54.64 -31.65 1.25
N ARG A 562 -54.63 -32.14 -0.01
CA ARG A 562 -54.52 -33.58 -0.23
C ARG A 562 -53.13 -34.09 0.12
N THR A 563 -53.09 -35.22 0.81
CA THR A 563 -51.86 -35.88 1.25
C THR A 563 -51.83 -37.32 0.73
N LEU A 564 -50.70 -37.69 0.14
CA LEU A 564 -50.32 -39.04 -0.23
C LEU A 564 -49.25 -39.52 0.77
N LEU A 565 -49.45 -40.70 1.35
CA LEU A 565 -48.45 -41.32 2.21
C LEU A 565 -47.44 -42.12 1.38
N ASP A 566 -46.18 -42.16 1.81
CA ASP A 566 -45.11 -42.96 1.20
C ASP A 566 -45.54 -44.41 0.88
N THR A 567 -46.24 -45.06 1.82
CA THR A 567 -46.80 -46.42 1.69
C THR A 567 -47.84 -46.60 0.56
N LYS A 568 -48.25 -45.50 -0.08
CA LYS A 568 -49.20 -45.47 -1.20
C LYS A 568 -48.57 -45.00 -2.51
N VAL A 569 -47.33 -44.53 -2.50
CA VAL A 569 -46.62 -44.04 -3.71
C VAL A 569 -46.53 -45.12 -4.78
N ASP A 570 -46.19 -46.35 -4.40
CA ASP A 570 -46.07 -47.48 -5.34
C ASP A 570 -47.37 -47.79 -6.09
N ASN A 571 -48.55 -47.48 -5.53
CA ASN A 571 -49.81 -47.66 -6.24
C ASN A 571 -49.89 -46.74 -7.47
N LEU A 572 -49.38 -45.52 -7.37
CA LEU A 572 -49.33 -44.56 -8.47
C LEU A 572 -48.20 -44.91 -9.45
N VAL A 573 -47.01 -45.22 -8.96
CA VAL A 573 -45.87 -45.62 -9.80
C VAL A 573 -46.23 -46.83 -10.67
N ASN A 574 -46.84 -47.86 -10.10
CA ASN A 574 -47.25 -49.07 -10.84
C ASN A 574 -48.38 -48.79 -11.84
N ALA A 575 -49.35 -47.94 -11.48
CA ALA A 575 -50.44 -47.58 -12.38
C ALA A 575 -49.95 -46.75 -13.58
N MET A 576 -49.03 -45.81 -13.34
CA MET A 576 -48.46 -44.93 -14.36
C MET A 576 -47.44 -45.63 -15.27
N ALA A 577 -46.77 -46.68 -14.79
CA ALA A 577 -45.82 -47.48 -15.58
C ALA A 577 -46.43 -48.15 -16.82
N ALA A 578 -47.75 -48.29 -16.89
CA ALA A 578 -48.46 -48.83 -18.05
C ALA A 578 -48.58 -47.84 -19.23
N PHE A 579 -48.15 -46.59 -19.03
CA PHE A 579 -48.35 -45.48 -19.95
C PHE A 579 -47.04 -44.74 -20.24
N ALA A 580 -46.96 -44.10 -21.41
CA ALA A 580 -45.86 -43.18 -21.69
C ALA A 580 -46.10 -41.85 -20.96
N PRO A 581 -45.09 -41.21 -20.34
CA PRO A 581 -45.26 -39.91 -19.70
C PRO A 581 -45.90 -38.88 -20.65
N PRO A 582 -46.80 -38.01 -20.16
CA PRO A 582 -47.36 -36.94 -20.98
C PRO A 582 -46.27 -36.06 -21.60
N PRO A 583 -46.40 -35.64 -22.87
CA PRO A 583 -45.40 -34.81 -23.53
C PRO A 583 -45.31 -33.40 -22.89
N PRO A 584 -44.17 -32.70 -23.04
CA PRO A 584 -44.04 -31.31 -22.60
C PRO A 584 -45.13 -30.39 -23.16
N GLY A 585 -45.58 -29.41 -22.37
CA GLY A 585 -46.65 -28.48 -22.74
C GLY A 585 -48.08 -28.99 -22.53
N GLN A 586 -48.26 -30.29 -22.27
CA GLN A 586 -49.58 -30.85 -21.94
C GLN A 586 -49.85 -30.73 -20.43
N LEU A 587 -50.74 -29.84 -20.00
CA LEU A 587 -50.99 -29.54 -18.57
C LEU A 587 -52.01 -30.46 -17.87
N THR A 588 -52.65 -31.36 -18.61
CA THR A 588 -53.68 -32.28 -18.11
C THR A 588 -53.45 -33.69 -18.67
N LEU A 589 -53.87 -34.71 -17.92
CA LEU A 589 -53.80 -36.09 -18.41
C LEU A 589 -54.64 -36.29 -19.70
N PRO A 590 -54.13 -37.05 -20.68
CA PRO A 590 -54.94 -37.50 -21.82
C PRO A 590 -56.25 -38.15 -21.35
N PRO A 591 -57.38 -38.04 -22.08
CA PRO A 591 -58.68 -38.57 -21.61
C PRO A 591 -58.67 -40.07 -21.25
N ASP A 592 -57.92 -40.87 -22.01
CA ASP A 592 -57.73 -42.31 -21.78
C ASP A 592 -56.88 -42.60 -20.54
N TYR A 593 -55.86 -41.79 -20.30
CA TYR A 593 -55.04 -41.87 -19.08
C TYR A 593 -55.87 -41.45 -17.86
N LEU A 594 -56.59 -40.34 -17.96
CA LEU A 594 -57.44 -39.82 -16.90
C LEU A 594 -58.48 -40.84 -16.48
N ALA A 595 -59.12 -41.53 -17.43
CA ALA A 595 -60.11 -42.58 -17.15
C ALA A 595 -59.49 -43.76 -16.36
N ALA A 596 -58.25 -44.14 -16.66
CA ALA A 596 -57.56 -45.24 -16.01
C ALA A 596 -56.95 -44.84 -14.65
N LEU A 597 -56.40 -43.63 -14.52
CA LEU A 597 -55.64 -43.20 -13.35
C LEU A 597 -56.52 -42.52 -12.28
N SER A 598 -57.64 -41.88 -12.63
CA SER A 598 -58.49 -41.17 -11.65
C SER A 598 -58.92 -42.03 -10.46
N PRO A 599 -59.35 -43.31 -10.62
CA PRO A 599 -59.71 -44.14 -9.47
C PRO A 599 -58.52 -44.44 -8.55
N VAL A 600 -57.33 -44.59 -9.12
CA VAL A 600 -56.09 -44.83 -8.35
C VAL A 600 -55.69 -43.55 -7.61
N ILE A 601 -55.73 -42.39 -8.26
CA ILE A 601 -55.46 -41.09 -7.63
C ILE A 601 -56.44 -40.86 -6.47
N ALA A 602 -57.75 -40.94 -6.71
CA ALA A 602 -58.77 -40.67 -5.70
C ALA A 602 -58.75 -41.61 -4.49
N SER A 603 -58.28 -42.86 -4.65
CA SER A 603 -58.22 -43.84 -3.55
C SER A 603 -56.95 -43.73 -2.69
N ASN A 604 -55.90 -43.09 -3.20
CA ASN A 604 -54.60 -42.97 -2.51
C ASN A 604 -54.38 -41.59 -1.90
N TRP A 605 -54.83 -40.52 -2.55
CA TRP A 605 -54.79 -39.17 -2.01
C TRP A 605 -55.94 -38.93 -1.03
N ARG A 606 -55.62 -38.45 0.18
CA ARG A 606 -56.62 -38.13 1.22
C ARG A 606 -56.71 -36.62 1.42
N GLY A 607 -57.92 -36.06 1.42
CA GLY A 607 -58.18 -34.66 1.76
C GLY A 607 -58.39 -34.42 3.25
#